data_AF-A0A2S9GNJ2-F1
#
_entry.id   AF-A0A2S9GNJ2-F1
#
_cell.length_a   1.000
_cell.length_b   1.000
_cell.length_c   1.000
_cell.angle_alpha   90.00
_cell.angle_beta   90.00
_cell.angle_gamma   90.00
#
_symmetry.space_group_name_H-M   'P 1'
#
loop_
_entity.id
_entity.type
_entity.pdbx_description
1 polymer ?
#
loop_
_entity_poly.entity_id
_entity_poly.type
_entity_poly.pdbx_seq_one_letter_code
_entity_poly.pdbx_strand_id
1 'polypeptide(L)' 'WLLGKPQESQARRRIRIQIILTFFILFTNILGIAVSLLLNTVAIPVPSVFSDAPAWLTFGVTPAYMVLALIFGTAWIT' A
#
# COMPACT_ATOMS: atom_id res chain seq x y z
N TRP A 1 -14.66 -18.95 -13.03
CA TRP A 1 -15.35 -18.17 -11.98
C TRP A 1 -14.67 -16.82 -11.74
N LEU A 2 -13.33 -16.75 -11.59
CA LEU A 2 -12.58 -15.48 -11.44
C LEU A 2 -12.69 -14.52 -12.65
N LEU A 3 -12.80 -15.05 -13.87
CA LEU A 3 -12.82 -14.29 -15.13
C LEU A 3 -14.23 -13.91 -15.64
N GLY A 4 -15.30 -14.30 -14.93
CA GLY A 4 -16.68 -13.97 -15.31
C GLY A 4 -17.33 -14.95 -16.28
N LYS A 5 -18.60 -14.70 -16.60
CA LYS A 5 -19.40 -15.50 -17.55
C LYS A 5 -19.48 -14.75 -18.90
N PRO A 6 -19.57 -15.44 -20.05
CA PRO A 6 -19.54 -14.81 -21.38
C PRO A 6 -20.62 -13.73 -21.60
N GLN A 7 -21.77 -13.85 -20.94
CA GLN A 7 -22.90 -12.90 -21.02
C GLN A 7 -22.84 -11.75 -19.99
N GLU A 8 -21.70 -11.53 -19.33
CA GLU A 8 -21.58 -10.50 -18.30
C GLU A 8 -21.49 -9.09 -18.91
N SER A 9 -22.35 -8.17 -18.45
CA SER A 9 -22.36 -6.77 -18.93
C SER A 9 -20.98 -6.10 -18.73
N GLN A 10 -20.54 -5.31 -19.71
CA GLN A 10 -19.24 -4.63 -19.68
C GLN A 10 -18.98 -3.82 -18.39
N ALA A 11 -20.03 -3.19 -17.83
CA ALA A 11 -19.94 -2.44 -16.58
C ALA A 11 -19.56 -3.33 -15.38
N ARG A 12 -20.22 -4.49 -15.21
CA ARG A 12 -19.91 -5.45 -14.12
C ARG A 12 -18.50 -6.03 -14.26
N ARG A 13 -18.06 -6.31 -15.49
CA ARG A 13 -16.71 -6.80 -15.77
C ARG A 13 -15.64 -5.77 -15.38
N ARG A 14 -15.85 -4.49 -15.70
CA ARG A 14 -14.95 -3.39 -15.29
C ARG A 14 -14.86 -3.26 -13.77
N ILE A 15 -15.98 -3.21 -13.07
CA ILE A 15 -16.02 -3.09 -11.60
C ILE A 15 -15.26 -4.25 -10.94
N ARG A 16 -15.46 -5.48 -11.40
CA ARG A 16 -14.77 -6.63 -10.81
C ARG A 16 -13.26 -6.55 -11.01
N ILE A 17 -12.79 -6.28 -12.23
CA ILE A 17 -11.35 -6.17 -12.51
C ILE A 17 -10.74 -5.03 -11.69
N GLN A 18 -11.43 -3.88 -11.61
CA GLN A 18 -10.98 -2.74 -10.83
C GLN A 18 -10.81 -3.08 -9.34
N ILE A 19 -11.78 -3.78 -8.75
CA ILE A 19 -11.71 -4.21 -7.34
C ILE A 19 -10.54 -5.16 -7.13
N ILE A 20 -10.34 -6.14 -8.03
CA ILE A 20 -9.23 -7.08 -7.94
C ILE A 20 -7.89 -6.34 -8.02
N LEU A 21 -7.71 -5.46 -9.01
CA LEU A 21 -6.49 -4.69 -9.18
C LEU A 21 -6.24 -3.77 -7.98
N THR A 22 -7.25 -3.02 -7.55
CA THR A 22 -7.15 -2.11 -6.40
C THR A 22 -6.76 -2.87 -5.13
N PHE A 23 -7.37 -4.03 -4.90
CA PHE A 23 -7.03 -4.88 -3.75
C PHE A 23 -5.57 -5.33 -3.78
N PHE A 24 -5.10 -5.87 -4.92
CA PHE A 24 -3.71 -6.34 -5.03
C PHE A 24 -2.70 -5.19 -4.88
N ILE A 25 -3.00 -4.01 -5.42
CA ILE A 25 -2.14 -2.83 -5.30
C ILE A 25 -2.08 -2.34 -3.85
N LEU A 26 -3.24 -2.24 -3.18
CA LEU A 26 -3.26 -1.88 -1.77
C LEU A 26 -2.50 -2.90 -0.92
N PHE A 27 -2.70 -4.19 -1.21
CA PHE A 27 -2.02 -5.28 -0.52
C PHE A 27 -0.49 -5.18 -0.67
N THR A 28 0.03 -4.97 -1.87
CA THR A 28 1.48 -4.86 -2.09
C THR A 28 2.07 -3.62 -1.42
N ASN A 29 1.37 -2.50 -1.42
CA ASN A 29 1.83 -1.29 -0.70
C ASN A 29 1.87 -1.50 0.81
N ILE A 30 0.82 -2.10 1.39
CA ILE A 30 0.78 -2.44 2.81
C ILE A 30 1.90 -3.42 3.16
N LEU A 31 2.15 -4.41 2.30
CA LEU A 31 3.25 -5.36 2.48
C LEU A 31 4.61 -4.65 2.46
N GLY A 32 4.82 -3.69 1.55
CA GLY A 32 6.03 -2.88 1.51
C GLY A 32 6.24 -2.07 2.79
N ILE A 33 5.17 -1.46 3.32
CA ILE A 33 5.19 -0.77 4.62
C ILE A 33 5.57 -1.75 5.74
N ALA A 34 4.95 -2.92 5.78
CA ALA A 34 5.25 -3.93 6.81
C ALA A 34 6.71 -4.41 6.75
N VAL A 35 7.24 -4.66 5.55
CA VAL A 35 8.66 -5.02 5.35
C VAL A 35 9.57 -3.89 5.80
N SER A 36 9.25 -2.65 5.46
CA SER A 36 10.04 -1.49 5.89
C SER A 36 10.07 -1.35 7.42
N LEU A 37 8.94 -1.54 8.10
CA LEU A 37 8.87 -1.55 9.57
C LEU A 37 9.68 -2.70 10.17
N LEU A 38 9.63 -3.89 9.56
CA LEU A 38 10.43 -5.05 9.97
C LEU A 38 11.93 -4.76 9.88
N LEU A 39 12.36 -4.15 8.77
CA LEU A 39 13.75 -3.77 8.60
C LEU A 39 14.18 -2.80 9.69
N ASN A 40 13.35 -1.81 9.98
CA ASN A 40 13.68 -0.74 10.91
C ASN A 40 13.59 -1.12 12.39
N THR A 41 12.94 -2.23 12.71
CA THR A 41 12.75 -2.71 14.10
C THR A 41 13.59 -3.94 14.43
N VAL A 42 13.86 -4.80 13.44
CA VAL A 42 14.54 -6.08 13.65
C VAL A 42 15.89 -6.13 12.95
N ALA A 43 15.95 -5.76 11.67
CA ALA A 43 17.18 -5.93 10.88
C ALA A 43 18.20 -4.81 11.14
N ILE A 44 17.73 -3.58 11.27
CA ILE A 44 18.54 -2.35 11.44
C ILE A 44 17.88 -1.49 12.54
N PRO A 45 17.96 -1.92 13.81
CA PRO A 45 17.30 -1.23 14.90
C PRO A 45 18.02 0.05 15.37
N VAL A 46 19.29 0.26 14.98
CA VAL A 46 20.10 1.42 15.41
C VAL A 46 20.80 2.07 14.20
N PRO A 47 20.72 3.41 14.04
CA PRO A 47 19.91 4.33 14.84
C PRO A 47 18.40 4.14 14.61
N SER A 48 17.62 4.29 15.67
CA SER A 48 16.17 4.07 15.67
C SER A 48 15.43 5.33 15.24
N VAL A 49 14.66 5.25 14.16
CA VAL A 49 13.82 6.39 13.73
C VAL A 49 12.64 6.64 14.69
N PHE A 50 12.40 5.77 15.67
CA PHE A 50 11.32 5.90 16.64
C PHE A 50 11.74 6.64 17.91
N SER A 51 13.03 6.55 18.27
CA SER A 51 13.58 7.15 19.49
C SER A 51 14.63 8.23 19.22
N ASP A 52 15.42 8.08 18.16
CA ASP A 52 16.61 8.89 17.92
C ASP A 52 16.33 10.02 16.90
N ALA A 53 15.21 9.94 16.19
CA ALA A 53 14.77 10.97 15.25
C ALA A 53 13.82 11.99 15.92
N PRO A 54 13.77 13.24 15.42
CA PRO A 54 12.77 14.22 15.85
C PRO A 54 11.34 13.69 15.66
N ALA A 55 10.48 13.88 16.66
CA ALA A 55 9.12 13.32 16.67
C ALA A 55 8.27 13.71 15.44
N TRP A 56 8.49 14.88 14.83
CA TRP A 56 7.77 15.30 13.62
C TRP A 56 8.11 14.43 12.39
N LEU A 57 9.29 13.83 12.35
CA LEU A 57 9.68 12.90 11.29
C LEU A 57 8.90 11.58 11.44
N THR A 58 8.91 11.02 12.65
CA THR A 58 8.27 9.74 12.98
C THR A 58 6.74 9.82 12.90
N PHE A 59 6.13 10.87 13.45
CA PHE A 59 4.68 11.01 13.55
C PHE A 59 4.05 11.89 12.46
N GLY A 60 4.84 12.64 11.70
CA GLY A 60 4.37 13.48 10.61
C GLY A 60 4.79 12.94 9.25
N VAL A 61 6.09 13.00 8.95
CA VAL A 61 6.63 12.69 7.62
C VAL A 61 6.41 11.23 7.24
N THR A 62 6.74 10.30 8.13
CA THR A 62 6.62 8.86 7.88
C THR A 62 5.18 8.44 7.55
N PRO A 63 4.16 8.75 8.38
CA PRO A 63 2.78 8.41 8.02
C PRO A 63 2.28 9.18 6.80
N ALA A 64 2.66 10.44 6.60
CA ALA A 64 2.32 11.18 5.39
C ALA A 64 2.87 10.50 4.13
N TYR A 65 4.12 10.04 4.15
CA TYR A 65 4.74 9.29 3.06
C TYR A 65 3.99 7.97 2.79
N MET A 66 3.63 7.22 3.83
CA MET A 66 2.85 5.97 3.68
C MET A 66 1.49 6.24 3.01
N VAL A 67 0.78 7.29 3.43
CA VAL A 67 -0.51 7.67 2.83
C VAL A 67 -0.32 8.08 1.37
N LEU A 68 0.70 8.88 1.07
CA LEU A 68 1.02 9.26 -0.31
C LEU A 68 1.36 8.04 -1.16
N ALA A 69 2.16 7.10 -0.65
CA ALA A 69 2.48 5.86 -1.36
C ALA A 69 1.22 5.04 -1.68
N LEU A 70 0.27 4.94 -0.74
CA LEU A 70 -1.02 4.28 -0.99
C LEU A 70 -1.85 5.00 -2.05
N ILE A 71 -1.94 6.34 -1.98
CA ILE A 71 -2.69 7.14 -2.96
C ILE A 71 -2.06 7.05 -4.34
N PHE A 72 -0.76 7.30 -4.47
CA PHE A 72 -0.07 7.26 -5.76
C PHE A 72 -0.02 5.83 -6.32
N GLY A 73 0.24 4.84 -5.48
CA GLY A 73 0.28 3.44 -5.88
C GLY A 73 -1.06 2.97 -6.45
N THR A 74 -2.17 3.40 -5.84
CA THR A 74 -3.52 3.10 -6.33
C THR A 74 -3.89 3.93 -7.55
N ALA A 75 -3.81 5.27 -7.46
CA ALA A 75 -4.29 6.18 -8.48
C ALA A 75 -3.50 6.16 -9.81
N TRP A 76 -2.22 5.77 -9.79
CA TRP A 76 -1.42 5.74 -11.03
C TRP A 76 -1.75 4.55 -11.94
N ILE A 77 -2.26 3.46 -11.38
CA ILE A 77 -2.52 2.21 -12.13
C ILE A 77 -4.00 2.08 -12.51
N THR A 78 -4.89 2.78 -11.79
CA THR A 78 -6.34 2.84 -12.04
C THR A 78 -6.73 3.94 -12.98
#